data_AF-A0A956EMS5-F1
#
_entry.id   AF-A0A956EMS5-F1
#
_cell.length_a   1.000
_cell.length_b   1.000
_cell.length_c   1.000
_cell.angle_alpha   90.00
_cell.angle_beta   90.00
_cell.angle_gamma   90.00
#
_symmetry.space_group_name_H-M   'P 1'
#
loop_
_entity.id
_entity.type
_entity.pdbx_description
1 polymer ?
#
loop_
_entity_poly.entity_id
_entity_poly.type
_entity_poly.pdbx_seq_one_letter_code
_entity_poly.pdbx_strand_id
1 'polypeptide(L)'
;MDADDLKARAIDACLRAGATLPRALVDGMIELLEPALRLVPRPSPTSVADDEDEELAASDRPSGGSRIGGLPDLPDDVRWPTFRGLPSSPNARRWARHVGHPLSFVAQIDLAEVAPLVAPGLLPERGFLFFFYTDAMEVFDLYPDQGALAEVLWADVDRDALRYTIRPSELAADEVYRGAPVAPVRVWTLPTPRRLIAAGLDPEVIEEHVDAWDRLALEVAAAQGQGRAAPRHHLLGHPELIESQGLRQGERLLLQIDSDPPVGSGFPRTGMMWGDAGRIFFTIDEGDLRERRFDRARAIFECA
;
A
#
# COMPACT_ATOMS: atom_id res chain seq x y z
N MET A 1 10.89 5.94 19.23
CA MET A 1 11.68 4.69 19.15
C MET A 1 12.63 4.86 17.99
N ASP A 2 13.91 4.57 18.21
CA ASP A 2 14.97 4.83 17.23
C ASP A 2 14.91 3.83 16.06
N ALA A 3 15.25 4.27 14.85
CA ALA A 3 15.22 3.43 13.65
C ALA A 3 16.23 2.28 13.72
N ASP A 4 17.36 2.50 14.38
CA ASP A 4 18.42 1.51 14.56
C ASP A 4 17.99 0.38 15.50
N ASP A 5 17.19 0.69 16.53
CA ASP A 5 16.59 -0.30 17.43
C ASP A 5 15.61 -1.21 16.68
N LEU A 6 14.77 -0.65 15.80
CA LEU A 6 13.83 -1.45 15.00
C LEU A 6 14.55 -2.37 14.01
N LYS A 7 15.66 -1.92 13.40
CA LYS A 7 16.47 -2.79 12.54
C LYS A 7 17.05 -3.95 13.32
N ALA A 8 17.65 -3.68 14.48
CA ALA A 8 18.24 -4.71 15.33
C ALA A 8 17.20 -5.77 15.74
N ARG A 9 15.98 -5.35 16.10
CA ARG A 9 14.87 -6.27 16.41
C ARG A 9 14.44 -7.11 15.22
N ALA A 10 14.37 -6.53 14.03
CA ALA A 10 14.07 -7.27 12.81
C ALA A 10 15.15 -8.34 12.51
N ILE A 11 16.43 -7.99 12.64
CA ILE A 11 17.56 -8.91 12.47
C ILE A 11 17.49 -10.06 13.48
N ASP A 12 17.30 -9.74 14.75
CA ASP A 12 17.20 -10.72 15.84
C ASP A 12 15.98 -11.65 15.65
N ALA A 13 14.86 -11.12 15.16
CA ALA A 13 13.72 -11.93 14.74
C ALA A 13 14.05 -12.86 13.57
N CYS A 14 14.77 -12.39 12.54
CA CYS A 14 15.23 -13.24 11.44
C CYS A 14 16.12 -14.38 11.95
N LEU A 15 17.09 -14.09 12.83
CA LEU A 15 17.99 -15.09 13.40
C LEU A 15 17.24 -16.14 14.23
N ARG A 16 16.29 -15.71 15.06
CA ARG A 16 15.49 -16.64 15.88
C ARG A 16 14.53 -17.48 15.05
N ALA A 17 13.72 -16.83 14.21
CA ALA A 17 12.69 -17.51 13.45
C ALA A 17 13.28 -18.31 12.27
N GLY A 18 14.47 -17.93 11.78
CA GLY A 18 15.23 -18.64 10.76
C GLY A 18 16.18 -19.71 11.31
N ALA A 19 16.16 -20.03 12.60
CA ALA A 19 17.17 -20.91 13.22
C ALA A 19 17.26 -22.33 12.60
N THR A 20 16.20 -22.80 11.94
CA THR A 20 16.15 -24.10 11.24
C THR A 20 16.41 -23.99 9.74
N LEU A 21 16.60 -22.78 9.20
CA LEU A 21 16.81 -22.54 7.78
C LEU A 21 18.31 -22.54 7.43
N PRO A 22 18.66 -22.76 6.15
CA PRO A 22 20.03 -22.61 5.69
C PRO A 22 20.61 -21.24 6.07
N ARG A 23 21.84 -21.22 6.59
CA ARG A 23 22.45 -19.99 7.11
C ARG A 23 22.56 -18.89 6.04
N ALA A 24 22.94 -19.27 4.81
CA ALA A 24 23.03 -18.35 3.68
C ALA A 24 21.68 -17.68 3.36
N LEU A 25 20.56 -18.40 3.56
CA LEU A 25 19.22 -17.85 3.35
C LEU A 25 18.90 -16.77 4.38
N VAL A 26 19.17 -17.04 5.66
CA VAL A 26 18.95 -16.08 6.76
C VAL A 26 19.85 -14.85 6.62
N ASP A 27 21.13 -15.06 6.28
CA ASP A 27 22.06 -13.95 6.06
C ASP A 27 21.62 -13.07 4.87
N GLY A 28 21.16 -13.67 3.77
CA GLY A 28 20.60 -12.95 2.63
C GLY A 28 19.34 -12.18 2.97
N MET A 29 18.44 -12.75 3.79
CA MET A 29 17.26 -12.04 4.30
C MET A 29 17.63 -10.80 5.13
N ILE A 30 18.62 -10.93 6.00
CA ILE A 30 19.12 -9.84 6.86
C ILE A 30 19.79 -8.75 6.03
N GLU A 31 20.61 -9.12 5.05
CA GLU A 31 21.33 -8.19 4.17
C GLU A 31 20.35 -7.36 3.33
N LEU A 32 19.27 -7.98 2.84
CA LEU A 32 18.28 -7.34 1.98
C LEU A 32 17.08 -6.75 2.72
N LEU A 33 17.10 -6.66 4.06
CA LEU A 33 16.07 -5.93 4.80
C LEU A 33 15.95 -4.49 4.25
N GLU A 34 14.73 -4.10 3.85
CA GLU A 34 14.44 -2.76 3.34
C GLU A 34 13.53 -2.00 4.32
N PRO A 35 13.78 -0.71 4.60
CA PRO A 35 12.88 0.08 5.41
C PRO A 35 11.58 0.39 4.65
N ALA A 36 10.46 0.22 5.34
CA ALA A 36 9.13 0.65 4.92
C ALA A 36 8.56 1.66 5.91
N LEU A 37 7.45 2.30 5.54
CA LEU A 37 6.68 3.16 6.43
C LEU A 37 5.31 2.55 6.66
N ARG A 38 5.13 1.89 7.80
CA ARG A 38 3.83 1.39 8.23
C ARG A 38 2.89 2.57 8.46
N LEU A 39 1.72 2.54 7.83
CA LEU A 39 0.67 3.53 8.01
C LEU A 39 -0.13 3.21 9.27
N VAL A 40 0.32 3.74 10.40
CA VAL A 40 -0.33 3.49 11.68
C VAL A 40 -1.41 4.53 11.95
N PRO A 41 -2.44 4.20 12.71
CA PRO A 41 -3.53 5.12 13.01
C PRO A 41 -3.08 6.30 13.82
N ARG A 42 -3.66 7.48 13.55
CA ARG A 42 -3.66 8.52 14.57
C ARG A 42 -4.79 8.22 15.55
N PRO A 43 -4.53 8.18 16.87
CA PRO A 43 -5.60 8.09 17.85
C PRO A 43 -6.51 9.31 17.66
N SER A 44 -7.78 9.07 17.34
CA SER A 44 -8.77 10.14 17.29
C SER A 44 -9.09 10.56 18.74
N PRO A 45 -9.14 11.86 19.07
CA PRO A 45 -9.55 12.32 20.40
C PRO A 45 -11.02 11.98 20.72
N THR A 46 -11.82 11.62 19.71
CA THR A 46 -13.21 11.19 19.84
C THR A 46 -13.33 9.70 19.52
N SER A 47 -13.08 8.85 20.51
CA SER A 47 -13.77 7.55 20.56
C SER A 47 -15.25 7.80 20.83
N VAL A 48 -16.15 7.00 20.25
CA VAL A 48 -17.63 7.08 20.28
C VAL A 48 -18.26 8.19 19.44
N ALA A 49 -18.47 7.92 18.15
CA ALA A 49 -19.63 8.41 17.42
C ALA A 49 -20.05 7.32 16.41
N ASP A 50 -21.35 7.03 16.34
CA ASP A 50 -21.94 6.02 15.46
C ASP A 50 -21.82 6.45 13.98
N ASP A 51 -22.01 5.50 13.06
CA ASP A 51 -21.71 5.63 11.61
C ASP A 51 -22.47 6.78 10.90
N GLU A 52 -23.49 7.40 11.52
CA GLU A 52 -24.26 8.52 10.96
C GLU A 52 -23.59 9.90 11.16
N ASP A 53 -22.58 10.02 12.03
CA ASP A 53 -21.93 11.30 12.36
C ASP A 53 -20.66 11.59 11.52
N GLU A 54 -20.17 10.65 10.69
CA GLU A 54 -18.91 10.80 9.94
C GLU A 54 -18.98 11.87 8.82
N GLU A 55 -20.14 12.08 8.19
CA GLU A 55 -20.32 13.08 7.12
C GLU A 55 -20.39 14.51 7.67
N LEU A 56 -20.91 14.70 8.89
CA LEU A 56 -20.90 15.96 9.64
C LEU A 56 -19.54 16.25 10.28
N ALA A 57 -18.84 15.22 10.79
CA ALA A 57 -17.51 15.33 11.38
C ALA A 57 -16.40 15.58 10.34
N ALA A 58 -16.63 15.29 9.05
CA ALA A 58 -15.71 15.61 7.97
C ALA A 58 -15.45 17.12 7.83
N SER A 59 -16.36 17.98 8.31
CA SER A 59 -16.25 19.44 8.20
C SER A 59 -15.30 20.10 9.22
N ASP A 60 -14.93 19.39 10.30
CA ASP A 60 -14.07 19.92 11.38
C ASP A 60 -12.71 19.20 11.45
N ARG A 61 -12.41 18.32 10.48
CA ARG A 61 -11.10 17.68 10.36
C ARG A 61 -10.10 18.66 9.71
N PRO A 62 -8.87 18.80 10.24
CA PRO A 62 -7.82 19.54 9.54
C PRO A 62 -7.61 18.93 8.15
N SER A 63 -7.78 19.74 7.10
CA SER A 63 -7.45 19.34 5.74
C SER A 63 -5.94 19.15 5.60
N GLY A 64 -5.54 18.19 4.76
CA GLY A 64 -4.13 17.93 4.51
C GLY A 64 -3.45 17.12 5.63
N GLY A 65 -3.11 15.90 5.28
CA GLY A 65 -2.44 14.92 6.12
C GLY A 65 -2.57 13.52 5.54
N SER A 66 -1.77 12.57 6.03
CA SER A 66 -1.82 11.19 5.56
C SER A 66 -3.07 10.46 6.06
N ARG A 67 -3.74 9.70 5.19
CA ARG A 67 -4.95 8.92 5.50
C ARG A 67 -5.17 7.78 4.51
N ILE A 68 -6.00 6.83 4.94
CA ILE A 68 -6.51 5.72 4.13
C ILE A 68 -8.04 5.73 4.19
N GLY A 69 -8.68 5.50 3.04
CA GLY A 69 -10.13 5.61 2.88
C GLY A 69 -10.74 7.00 3.11
N GLY A 70 -12.06 7.06 3.04
CA GLY A 70 -12.87 8.28 3.07
C GLY A 70 -12.85 8.99 1.72
N LEU A 71 -12.86 10.32 1.75
CA LEU A 71 -12.65 11.16 0.56
C LEU A 71 -11.28 11.86 0.62
N PRO A 72 -10.65 12.11 -0.55
CA PRO A 72 -9.41 12.87 -0.63
C PRO A 72 -9.63 14.38 -0.42
N ASP A 73 -8.57 15.07 -0.01
CA ASP A 73 -8.47 16.51 -0.12
C ASP A 73 -7.71 16.84 -1.43
N LEU A 74 -8.41 17.07 -2.55
CA LEU A 74 -7.75 17.35 -3.83
C LEU A 74 -7.56 18.86 -4.05
N PRO A 75 -6.51 19.26 -4.79
CA PRO A 75 -6.42 20.61 -5.35
C PRO A 75 -7.53 20.89 -6.38
N ASP A 76 -7.92 22.15 -6.55
CA ASP A 76 -9.02 22.56 -7.45
C ASP A 76 -8.82 22.16 -8.92
N ASP A 77 -7.57 22.03 -9.37
CA ASP A 77 -7.21 21.68 -10.76
C ASP A 77 -7.07 20.17 -10.99
N VAL A 78 -7.13 19.36 -9.93
CA VAL A 78 -7.03 17.91 -10.00
C VAL A 78 -8.41 17.30 -10.20
N ARG A 79 -8.58 16.60 -11.33
CA ARG A 79 -9.81 15.86 -11.61
C ARG A 79 -9.80 14.51 -10.92
N TRP A 80 -10.97 14.07 -10.47
CA TRP A 80 -11.16 12.72 -9.95
C TRP A 80 -10.81 11.67 -11.02
N PRO A 81 -9.90 10.72 -10.75
CA PRO A 81 -9.53 9.68 -11.71
C PRO A 81 -10.69 8.79 -12.11
N THR A 82 -10.77 8.45 -13.40
CA THR A 82 -11.79 7.55 -13.93
C THR A 82 -11.14 6.37 -14.65
N PHE A 83 -11.83 5.23 -14.66
CA PHE A 83 -11.36 4.04 -15.33
C PHE A 83 -11.19 4.31 -16.84
N ARG A 84 -9.98 4.12 -17.36
CA ARG A 84 -9.62 4.43 -18.76
C ARG A 84 -9.83 3.26 -19.72
N GLY A 85 -10.22 2.10 -19.21
CA GLY A 85 -10.37 0.87 -19.98
C GLY A 85 -9.11 0.01 -19.99
N LEU A 86 -9.29 -1.25 -20.39
CA LEU A 86 -8.22 -2.25 -20.53
C LEU A 86 -8.11 -2.68 -21.99
N PRO A 87 -7.56 -1.83 -22.90
CA PRO A 87 -7.55 -2.12 -24.34
C PRO A 87 -6.74 -3.36 -24.70
N SER A 88 -5.71 -3.68 -23.91
CA SER A 88 -4.86 -4.87 -24.10
C SER A 88 -5.49 -6.15 -23.55
N SER A 89 -6.61 -6.07 -22.83
CA SER A 89 -7.27 -7.25 -22.26
C SER A 89 -8.02 -8.03 -23.35
N PRO A 90 -7.98 -9.38 -23.33
CA PRO A 90 -8.88 -10.21 -24.15
C PRO A 90 -10.37 -9.86 -23.96
N ASN A 91 -10.71 -9.30 -22.80
CA ASN A 91 -12.07 -8.91 -22.42
C ASN A 91 -12.35 -7.40 -22.60
N ALA A 92 -11.54 -6.65 -23.38
CA ALA A 92 -11.66 -5.20 -23.56
C ALA A 92 -13.10 -4.71 -23.85
N ARG A 93 -13.87 -5.45 -24.65
CA ARG A 93 -15.28 -5.13 -24.95
C ARG A 93 -16.19 -5.20 -23.72
N ARG A 94 -15.98 -6.15 -22.81
CA ARG A 94 -16.72 -6.26 -21.54
C ARG A 94 -16.46 -5.03 -20.67
N TRP A 95 -15.23 -4.52 -20.71
CA TRP A 95 -14.77 -3.42 -19.87
C TRP A 95 -15.10 -2.03 -20.41
N ALA A 96 -15.31 -1.90 -21.73
CA ALA A 96 -15.64 -0.63 -22.37
C ALA A 96 -16.84 0.09 -21.73
N ARG A 97 -17.81 -0.64 -21.17
CA ARG A 97 -18.99 -0.05 -20.51
C ARG A 97 -18.70 0.70 -19.20
N HIS A 98 -17.56 0.42 -18.55
CA HIS A 98 -17.17 1.06 -17.30
C HIS A 98 -16.19 2.22 -17.54
N VAL A 99 -15.78 2.48 -18.79
CA VAL A 99 -14.89 3.60 -19.10
C VAL A 99 -15.56 4.90 -18.68
N GLY A 100 -14.83 5.71 -17.91
CA GLY A 100 -15.35 6.95 -17.31
C GLY A 100 -15.98 6.77 -15.93
N HIS A 101 -16.16 5.55 -15.43
CA HIS A 101 -16.56 5.31 -14.04
C HIS A 101 -15.47 5.84 -13.08
N PRO A 102 -15.83 6.60 -12.03
CA PRO A 102 -14.87 7.07 -11.04
C PRO A 102 -14.13 5.92 -10.35
N LEU A 103 -12.83 6.07 -10.11
CA LEU A 103 -12.08 5.14 -9.29
C LEU A 103 -12.32 5.41 -7.79
N SER A 104 -12.27 4.38 -6.95
CA SER A 104 -12.39 4.50 -5.50
C SER A 104 -11.12 5.10 -4.92
N PHE A 105 -11.27 6.00 -3.95
CA PHE A 105 -10.13 6.60 -3.25
C PHE A 105 -9.59 5.64 -2.20
N VAL A 106 -8.29 5.35 -2.27
CA VAL A 106 -7.61 4.40 -1.38
C VAL A 106 -6.82 5.11 -0.30
N ALA A 107 -5.96 6.06 -0.69
CA ALA A 107 -5.07 6.72 0.26
C ALA A 107 -4.62 8.10 -0.23
N GLN A 108 -4.34 8.99 0.72
CA GLN A 108 -3.67 10.27 0.51
C GLN A 108 -2.47 10.29 1.44
N ILE A 109 -1.30 10.60 0.90
CA ILE A 109 -0.04 10.61 1.63
C ILE A 109 0.56 12.00 1.54
N ASP A 110 0.78 12.60 2.70
CA ASP A 110 1.52 13.85 2.80
C ASP A 110 3.02 13.56 2.76
N LEU A 111 3.68 14.01 1.71
CA LEU A 111 5.10 13.74 1.50
C LEU A 111 6.00 14.46 2.51
N ALA A 112 5.55 15.56 3.13
CA ALA A 112 6.29 16.22 4.20
C ALA A 112 6.36 15.37 5.48
N GLU A 113 5.38 14.48 5.71
CA GLU A 113 5.39 13.51 6.82
C GLU A 113 6.32 12.33 6.54
N VAL A 114 6.52 12.02 5.26
CA VAL A 114 7.30 10.87 4.78
C VAL A 114 8.77 11.22 4.57
N ALA A 115 9.07 12.40 4.04
CA ALA A 115 10.43 12.81 3.65
C ALA A 115 11.49 12.64 4.76
N PRO A 116 11.22 12.99 6.04
CA PRO A 116 12.20 12.78 7.12
C PRO A 116 12.46 11.30 7.45
N LEU A 117 11.58 10.41 6.98
CA LEU A 117 11.58 8.99 7.31
C LEU A 117 12.16 8.11 6.20
N VAL A 118 12.55 8.68 5.06
CA VAL A 118 13.11 7.96 3.91
C VAL A 118 14.49 8.49 3.53
N ALA A 119 15.18 7.78 2.63
CA ALA A 119 16.43 8.28 2.09
C ALA A 119 16.20 9.59 1.31
N PRO A 120 17.05 10.61 1.47
CA PRO A 120 16.93 11.87 0.73
C PRO A 120 16.84 11.63 -0.79
N GLY A 121 15.88 12.30 -1.43
CA GLY A 121 15.67 12.20 -2.88
C GLY A 121 14.94 10.95 -3.36
N LEU A 122 14.56 10.01 -2.48
CA LEU A 122 13.77 8.83 -2.88
C LEU A 122 12.34 9.20 -3.29
N LEU A 123 11.71 10.10 -2.52
CA LEU A 123 10.40 10.69 -2.80
C LEU A 123 10.52 12.21 -2.82
N PRO A 124 9.59 12.94 -3.46
CA PRO A 124 9.52 14.39 -3.30
C PRO A 124 9.39 14.79 -1.83
N GLU A 125 9.96 15.93 -1.45
CA GLU A 125 10.01 16.38 -0.03
C GLU A 125 8.70 17.07 0.42
N ARG A 126 7.83 17.42 -0.52
CA ARG A 126 6.56 18.12 -0.31
C ARG A 126 5.52 17.66 -1.31
N GLY A 127 4.28 18.10 -1.08
CA GLY A 127 3.13 17.74 -1.90
C GLY A 127 2.47 16.45 -1.43
N PHE A 128 1.58 15.93 -2.27
CA PHE A 128 0.70 14.83 -1.91
C PHE A 128 0.71 13.76 -2.98
N LEU A 129 0.72 12.49 -2.54
CA LEU A 129 0.37 11.36 -3.39
C LEU A 129 -1.07 10.94 -3.09
N PHE A 130 -1.86 10.75 -4.13
CA PHE A 130 -3.23 10.23 -4.03
C PHE A 130 -3.33 8.93 -4.80
N PHE A 131 -3.86 7.91 -4.15
CA PHE A 131 -3.97 6.56 -4.68
C PHE A 131 -5.44 6.25 -4.92
N PHE A 132 -5.76 5.88 -6.15
CA PHE A 132 -7.08 5.46 -6.57
C PHE A 132 -7.01 4.06 -7.17
N TYR A 133 -8.06 3.28 -6.94
CA TYR A 133 -8.17 1.90 -7.42
C TYR A 133 -9.63 1.55 -7.69
N THR A 134 -9.89 0.56 -8.54
CA THR A 134 -11.22 -0.04 -8.67
C THR A 134 -11.14 -1.56 -8.57
N ASP A 135 -11.92 -2.10 -7.63
CA ASP A 135 -12.29 -3.52 -7.51
C ASP A 135 -13.69 -3.80 -8.08
N ALA A 136 -14.42 -2.75 -8.51
CA ALA A 136 -15.81 -2.74 -8.97
C ALA A 136 -16.07 -3.56 -10.24
N MET A 137 -15.06 -4.27 -10.69
CA MET A 137 -15.05 -5.03 -11.90
C MET A 137 -14.60 -6.41 -11.46
N GLU A 138 -15.41 -7.44 -11.74
CA GLU A 138 -15.03 -8.85 -11.64
C GLU A 138 -13.87 -9.17 -12.63
N VAL A 139 -12.77 -8.40 -12.61
CA VAL A 139 -11.59 -8.50 -13.50
C VAL A 139 -10.71 -9.67 -13.10
N PHE A 140 -11.18 -10.51 -12.18
CA PHE A 140 -10.53 -11.77 -11.80
C PHE A 140 -10.26 -12.67 -13.01
N ASP A 141 -11.09 -12.55 -14.07
CA ASP A 141 -10.86 -13.24 -15.33
C ASP A 141 -9.85 -12.49 -16.24
N LEU A 142 -8.57 -12.85 -16.08
CA LEU A 142 -7.45 -12.71 -17.05
C LEU A 142 -6.64 -11.40 -16.98
N TYR A 143 -5.59 -11.40 -16.15
CA TYR A 143 -4.57 -10.36 -16.05
C TYR A 143 -3.49 -10.45 -17.14
N PRO A 144 -3.27 -9.36 -17.90
CA PRO A 144 -1.87 -9.00 -18.17
C PRO A 144 -1.52 -7.52 -17.95
N ASP A 145 -2.49 -6.63 -17.74
CA ASP A 145 -2.19 -5.19 -17.53
C ASP A 145 -3.10 -4.54 -16.48
N GLN A 146 -2.79 -4.78 -15.21
CA GLN A 146 -3.46 -4.16 -14.07
C GLN A 146 -3.15 -2.66 -13.91
N GLY A 147 -2.27 -2.09 -14.74
CA GLY A 147 -1.89 -0.67 -14.68
C GLY A 147 -3.08 0.29 -14.89
N ALA A 148 -4.15 -0.14 -15.58
CA ALA A 148 -5.32 0.72 -15.82
C ALA A 148 -6.41 0.63 -14.75
N LEU A 149 -6.24 -0.23 -13.73
CA LEU A 149 -7.17 -0.33 -12.59
C LEU A 149 -6.84 0.67 -11.47
N ALA A 150 -5.68 1.32 -11.56
CA ALA A 150 -5.18 2.25 -10.59
C ALA A 150 -4.74 3.55 -11.25
N GLU A 151 -4.83 4.64 -10.49
CA GLU A 151 -4.18 5.89 -10.85
C GLU A 151 -3.52 6.48 -9.60
N VAL A 152 -2.25 6.86 -9.71
CA VAL A 152 -1.52 7.56 -8.66
C VAL A 152 -1.25 8.97 -9.12
N LEU A 153 -1.82 9.93 -8.41
CA LEU A 153 -1.64 11.35 -8.68
C LEU A 153 -0.58 11.93 -7.74
N TRP A 154 0.27 12.80 -8.28
CA TRP A 154 1.17 13.62 -7.49
C TRP A 154 0.84 15.10 -7.70
N ALA A 155 0.57 15.81 -6.61
CA ALA A 155 0.37 17.25 -6.61
C ALA A 155 1.46 17.92 -5.79
N ASP A 156 2.29 18.74 -6.45
CA ASP A 156 3.32 19.57 -5.80
C ASP A 156 2.71 20.89 -5.29
N VAL A 157 1.83 20.77 -4.30
CA VAL A 157 1.12 21.89 -3.67
C VAL A 157 1.28 21.86 -2.16
N ASP A 158 1.03 23.00 -1.53
CA ASP A 158 1.02 23.10 -0.08
C ASP A 158 -0.36 22.70 0.49
N ARG A 159 -0.44 22.39 1.79
CA ARG A 159 -1.67 21.91 2.46
C ARG A 159 -2.85 22.86 2.29
N ASP A 160 -2.60 24.16 2.23
CA ASP A 160 -3.60 25.22 2.09
C ASP A 160 -4.20 25.31 0.68
N ALA A 161 -3.63 24.63 -0.31
CA ALA A 161 -4.21 24.47 -1.63
C ALA A 161 -5.22 23.31 -1.71
N LEU A 162 -5.24 22.41 -0.72
CA LEU A 162 -6.14 21.27 -0.70
C LEU A 162 -7.56 21.68 -0.30
N ARG A 163 -8.55 21.05 -0.93
CA ARG A 163 -9.97 21.24 -0.63
C ARG A 163 -10.63 19.90 -0.39
N TYR A 164 -11.58 19.88 0.54
CA TYR A 164 -12.48 18.74 0.67
C TYR A 164 -13.18 18.49 -0.67
N THR A 165 -13.14 17.26 -1.16
CA THR A 165 -13.80 16.90 -2.40
C THR A 165 -15.18 16.32 -2.16
N ILE A 166 -16.10 16.67 -3.05
CA ILE A 166 -17.42 16.06 -3.10
C ILE A 166 -17.28 14.74 -3.85
N ARG A 167 -17.81 13.66 -3.27
CA ARG A 167 -17.91 12.35 -3.93
C ARG A 167 -18.63 12.51 -5.29
N PRO A 168 -18.07 12.00 -6.40
CA PRO A 168 -18.80 11.93 -7.67
C PRO A 168 -20.14 11.20 -7.50
N SER A 169 -21.21 11.67 -8.14
CA SER A 169 -22.54 11.06 -8.03
C SER A 169 -22.61 9.63 -8.56
N GLU A 170 -21.71 9.30 -9.48
CA GLU A 170 -21.56 8.02 -10.15
C GLU A 170 -20.82 6.99 -9.29
N LEU A 171 -20.06 7.43 -8.26
CA LEU A 171 -19.37 6.53 -7.35
C LEU A 171 -20.37 6.03 -6.28
N ALA A 172 -20.61 4.73 -6.25
CA ALA A 172 -21.57 4.14 -5.34
C ALA A 172 -21.11 4.27 -3.87
N ALA A 173 -22.06 4.19 -2.94
CA ALA A 173 -21.75 4.39 -1.52
C ALA A 173 -20.83 3.30 -0.94
N ASP A 174 -20.97 2.07 -1.42
CA ASP A 174 -20.14 0.91 -1.07
C ASP A 174 -18.77 0.91 -1.74
N GLU A 175 -18.55 1.78 -2.73
CA GLU A 175 -17.22 2.06 -3.32
C GLU A 175 -16.44 3.13 -2.53
N VAL A 176 -17.01 3.68 -1.46
CA VAL A 176 -16.35 4.61 -0.54
C VAL A 176 -16.00 3.91 0.76
N TYR A 177 -14.71 3.71 0.99
CA TYR A 177 -14.20 3.09 2.21
C TYR A 177 -14.28 4.06 3.40
N ARG A 178 -14.38 3.50 4.62
CA ARG A 178 -14.28 4.27 5.85
C ARG A 178 -12.88 4.91 5.98
N GLY A 179 -12.86 6.20 6.33
CA GLY A 179 -11.62 7.00 6.34
C GLY A 179 -10.93 7.11 7.69
N ALA A 180 -9.65 6.72 7.75
CA ALA A 180 -8.82 6.82 8.95
C ALA A 180 -7.58 7.71 8.73
N PRO A 181 -7.30 8.69 9.61
CA PRO A 181 -6.04 9.43 9.58
C PRO A 181 -4.91 8.52 10.05
N VAL A 182 -3.77 8.59 9.36
CA VAL A 182 -2.61 7.76 9.66
C VAL A 182 -1.34 8.59 9.84
N ALA A 183 -0.35 8.01 10.49
CA ALA A 183 1.00 8.51 10.61
C ALA A 183 1.95 7.44 10.04
N PRO A 184 2.94 7.82 9.22
CA PRO A 184 3.97 6.90 8.80
C PRO A 184 4.92 6.58 9.97
N VAL A 185 5.20 5.31 10.21
CA VAL A 185 6.20 4.84 11.18
C VAL A 185 7.16 3.89 10.49
N ARG A 186 8.46 4.14 10.64
CA ARG A 186 9.49 3.31 10.02
C ARG A 186 9.45 1.89 10.59
N VAL A 187 9.52 0.90 9.72
CA VAL A 187 9.65 -0.54 10.01
C VAL A 187 10.58 -1.17 8.98
N TRP A 188 10.96 -2.42 9.17
CA TRP A 188 11.80 -3.20 8.25
C TRP A 188 11.02 -4.41 7.74
N THR A 189 11.06 -4.61 6.43
CA THR A 189 10.35 -5.67 5.70
C THR A 189 11.32 -6.70 5.15
N LEU A 190 10.90 -7.96 5.07
CA LEU A 190 11.68 -9.06 4.51
C LEU A 190 11.70 -9.03 2.99
N PRO A 191 12.81 -9.41 2.33
CA PRO A 191 12.87 -9.51 0.88
C PRO A 191 11.92 -10.57 0.33
N THR A 192 11.42 -10.33 -0.88
CA THR A 192 10.72 -11.35 -1.64
C THR A 192 11.69 -12.44 -2.11
N PRO A 193 11.22 -13.68 -2.37
CA PRO A 193 12.03 -14.75 -2.96
C PRO A 193 12.82 -14.29 -4.19
N ARG A 194 12.17 -13.56 -5.11
CA ARG A 194 12.81 -13.05 -6.33
C ARG A 194 13.93 -12.05 -6.05
N ARG A 195 13.86 -11.27 -4.96
CA ARG A 195 14.93 -10.34 -4.56
C ARG A 195 16.16 -11.09 -4.05
N LEU A 196 15.98 -12.21 -3.35
CA LEU A 196 17.10 -13.08 -2.95
C LEU A 196 17.74 -13.76 -4.17
N ILE A 197 16.94 -14.26 -5.12
CA ILE A 197 17.45 -14.83 -6.38
C ILE A 197 18.27 -13.79 -7.14
N ALA A 198 17.76 -12.55 -7.25
CA ALA A 198 18.47 -11.46 -7.90
C ALA A 198 19.78 -11.07 -7.18
N ALA A 199 19.89 -11.35 -5.88
CA ALA A 199 21.13 -11.18 -5.10
C ALA A 199 22.09 -12.38 -5.22
N GLY A 200 21.75 -13.41 -6.00
CA GLY A 200 22.61 -14.55 -6.30
C GLY A 200 22.42 -15.77 -5.39
N LEU A 201 21.35 -15.80 -4.58
CA LEU A 201 20.99 -17.02 -3.85
C LEU A 201 20.37 -18.06 -4.79
N ASP A 202 20.63 -19.33 -4.49
CA ASP A 202 20.15 -20.46 -5.27
C ASP A 202 18.61 -20.53 -5.27
N PRO A 203 17.94 -20.46 -6.44
CA PRO A 203 16.50 -20.60 -6.53
C PRO A 203 15.97 -21.91 -5.92
N GLU A 204 16.70 -23.02 -6.04
CA GLU A 204 16.25 -24.32 -5.52
C GLU A 204 16.17 -24.29 -4.00
N VAL A 205 17.18 -23.70 -3.33
CA VAL A 205 17.18 -23.51 -1.87
C VAL A 205 16.02 -22.61 -1.42
N ILE A 206 15.68 -21.59 -2.19
CA ILE A 206 14.59 -20.67 -1.87
C ILE A 206 13.24 -21.37 -2.02
N GLU A 207 13.04 -22.10 -3.11
CA GLU A 207 11.80 -22.83 -3.40
C GLU A 207 11.53 -23.91 -2.35
N GLU A 208 12.55 -24.67 -1.93
CA GLU A 208 12.46 -25.66 -0.85
C GLU A 208 11.98 -25.08 0.50
N HIS A 209 12.16 -23.77 0.71
CA HIS A 209 11.89 -23.11 1.99
C HIS A 209 10.86 -21.98 1.89
N VAL A 210 10.12 -21.89 0.78
CA VAL A 210 9.15 -20.81 0.55
C VAL A 210 8.06 -20.74 1.62
N ASP A 211 7.63 -21.90 2.14
CA ASP A 211 6.63 -22.02 3.22
C ASP A 211 7.06 -21.34 4.54
N ALA A 212 8.35 -21.03 4.70
CA ALA A 212 8.85 -20.31 5.87
C ALA A 212 8.55 -18.81 5.85
N TRP A 213 8.25 -18.21 4.69
CA TRP A 213 8.18 -16.76 4.52
C TRP A 213 7.09 -16.10 5.35
N ASP A 214 5.86 -16.60 5.28
CA ASP A 214 4.74 -16.01 6.00
C ASP A 214 5.00 -15.97 7.50
N ARG A 215 5.53 -17.07 8.03
CA ARG A 215 5.93 -17.17 9.43
C ARG A 215 7.05 -16.17 9.77
N LEU A 216 8.10 -16.09 8.95
CA LEU A 216 9.19 -15.14 9.17
C LEU A 216 8.68 -13.69 9.13
N ALA A 217 7.85 -13.33 8.15
CA ALA A 217 7.27 -12.00 8.01
C ALA A 217 6.44 -11.63 9.25
N LEU A 218 5.61 -12.55 9.75
CA LEU A 218 4.85 -12.36 10.98
C LEU A 218 5.74 -12.18 12.22
N GLU A 219 6.82 -12.95 12.36
CA GLU A 219 7.75 -12.81 13.50
C GLU A 219 8.54 -11.50 13.43
N VAL A 220 9.01 -11.10 12.24
CA VAL A 220 9.71 -9.83 12.02
C VAL A 220 8.78 -8.64 12.27
N ALA A 221 7.53 -8.71 11.84
CA ALA A 221 6.52 -7.70 12.13
C ALA A 221 6.24 -7.61 13.64
N ALA A 222 6.02 -8.76 14.31
CA ALA A 222 5.75 -8.82 15.74
C ALA A 222 6.90 -8.27 16.60
N ALA A 223 8.16 -8.56 16.24
CA ALA A 223 9.33 -8.03 16.94
C ALA A 223 9.44 -6.51 16.86
N GLN A 224 8.83 -5.90 15.84
CA GLN A 224 8.74 -4.45 15.64
C GLN A 224 7.46 -3.84 16.24
N GLY A 225 6.72 -4.60 17.04
CA GLY A 225 5.50 -4.15 17.71
C GLY A 225 4.27 -4.10 16.79
N GLN A 226 4.33 -4.73 15.62
CA GLN A 226 3.17 -4.84 14.74
C GLN A 226 2.26 -5.99 15.20
N GLY A 227 0.96 -5.74 15.28
CA GLY A 227 -0.01 -6.77 15.69
C GLY A 227 -0.08 -7.90 14.67
N ARG A 228 0.01 -9.16 15.11
CA ARG A 228 0.03 -10.34 14.22
C ARG A 228 -1.23 -10.48 13.35
N ALA A 229 -2.37 -10.00 13.83
CA ALA A 229 -3.67 -10.08 13.13
C ALA A 229 -4.14 -8.73 12.54
N ALA A 230 -3.30 -7.68 12.60
CA ALA A 230 -3.66 -6.40 12.03
C ALA A 230 -3.28 -6.38 10.52
N PRO A 231 -4.11 -5.76 9.67
CA PRO A 231 -3.72 -5.43 8.29
C PRO A 231 -2.38 -4.69 8.28
N ARG A 232 -1.55 -4.87 7.25
CA ARG A 232 -0.23 -4.22 7.14
C ARG A 232 -0.15 -3.25 5.96
N HIS A 233 -0.88 -2.13 6.04
CA HIS A 233 -0.74 -1.04 5.07
C HIS A 233 0.61 -0.33 5.20
N HIS A 234 1.42 -0.25 4.15
CA HIS A 234 2.72 0.41 4.25
C HIS A 234 3.20 1.02 2.94
N LEU A 235 3.98 2.09 3.03
CA LEU A 235 4.69 2.67 1.91
C LEU A 235 6.09 2.07 1.82
N LEU A 236 6.58 1.87 0.59
CA LEU A 236 7.95 1.42 0.32
C LEU A 236 8.28 0.05 0.93
N GLY A 237 9.56 -0.32 0.99
CA GLY A 237 9.99 -1.64 1.43
C GLY A 237 9.64 -2.76 0.46
N HIS A 238 9.68 -3.98 0.97
CA HIS A 238 9.32 -5.19 0.24
C HIS A 238 7.82 -5.48 0.37
N PRO A 239 7.14 -5.87 -0.72
CA PRO A 239 5.75 -6.27 -0.66
C PRO A 239 5.58 -7.64 0.00
N GLU A 240 4.49 -7.78 0.75
CA GLU A 240 4.03 -9.06 1.32
C GLU A 240 3.06 -9.74 0.35
N LEU A 241 3.61 -10.17 -0.79
CA LEU A 241 2.91 -10.88 -1.87
C LEU A 241 2.33 -12.21 -1.35
N ILE A 242 1.19 -12.61 -1.93
CA ILE A 242 0.47 -13.84 -1.58
C ILE A 242 0.81 -14.94 -2.57
N GLU A 243 0.76 -14.63 -3.87
CA GLU A 243 0.88 -15.61 -4.94
C GLU A 243 2.21 -15.46 -5.68
N SER A 244 2.65 -14.22 -5.93
CA SER A 244 3.86 -13.97 -6.71
C SER A 244 5.13 -14.06 -5.87
N GLN A 245 6.20 -14.54 -6.48
CA GLN A 245 7.54 -14.60 -5.86
C GLN A 245 8.25 -13.23 -5.79
N GLY A 246 7.71 -12.17 -6.40
CA GLY A 246 8.30 -10.83 -6.40
C GLY A 246 7.84 -9.94 -7.54
N LEU A 247 8.10 -8.64 -7.41
CA LEU A 247 7.82 -7.63 -8.44
C LEU A 247 8.68 -7.82 -9.70
N ARG A 248 8.34 -7.12 -10.79
CA ARG A 248 9.16 -7.13 -12.01
C ARG A 248 10.52 -6.49 -11.72
N GLN A 249 11.53 -6.88 -12.49
CA GLN A 249 12.85 -6.28 -12.37
C GLN A 249 12.80 -4.78 -12.68
N GLY A 250 13.42 -3.96 -11.86
CA GLY A 250 13.38 -2.50 -11.98
C GLY A 250 12.16 -1.86 -11.33
N GLU A 251 11.18 -2.64 -10.84
CA GLU A 251 10.05 -2.12 -10.08
C GLU A 251 10.31 -2.17 -8.56
N ARG A 252 9.65 -1.25 -7.86
CA ARG A 252 9.57 -1.24 -6.40
C ARG A 252 8.16 -0.90 -5.92
N LEU A 253 7.90 -1.24 -4.66
CA LEU A 253 6.63 -0.92 -4.00
C LEU A 253 6.54 0.58 -3.71
N LEU A 254 5.43 1.20 -4.09
CA LEU A 254 5.03 2.52 -3.59
C LEU A 254 4.15 2.39 -2.36
N LEU A 255 3.08 1.61 -2.45
CA LEU A 255 2.09 1.44 -1.39
C LEU A 255 1.52 0.02 -1.43
N GLN A 256 1.47 -0.65 -0.29
CA GLN A 256 0.68 -1.86 -0.06
C GLN A 256 -0.54 -1.53 0.78
N ILE A 257 -1.71 -2.04 0.37
CA ILE A 257 -2.96 -1.95 1.10
C ILE A 257 -3.55 -3.35 1.26
N ASP A 258 -3.54 -3.84 2.49
CA ASP A 258 -4.18 -5.10 2.86
C ASP A 258 -5.71 -4.99 2.89
N SER A 259 -6.40 -6.13 2.83
CA SER A 259 -7.80 -6.22 3.24
C SER A 259 -7.94 -5.89 4.72
N ASP A 260 -8.98 -5.16 5.06
CA ASP A 260 -9.23 -4.59 6.38
C ASP A 260 -10.76 -4.48 6.61
N PRO A 261 -11.41 -5.62 6.95
CA PRO A 261 -12.85 -5.72 7.03
C PRO A 261 -13.45 -4.81 8.11
N PRO A 262 -14.75 -4.44 7.98
CA PRO A 262 -15.42 -3.59 8.96
C PRO A 262 -15.65 -4.30 10.31
N VAL A 263 -15.58 -5.63 10.33
CA VAL A 263 -15.78 -6.50 11.50
C VAL A 263 -14.54 -7.36 11.80
N GLY A 264 -14.28 -7.63 13.08
CA GLY A 264 -13.14 -8.45 13.53
C GLY A 264 -12.17 -7.74 14.49
N SER A 265 -11.03 -8.37 14.78
CA SER A 265 -9.94 -7.77 15.57
C SER A 265 -8.89 -7.16 14.64
N GLY A 266 -8.72 -5.84 14.66
CA GLY A 266 -7.81 -5.12 13.77
C GLY A 266 -8.15 -3.64 13.66
N PHE A 267 -7.33 -2.89 12.93
CA PHE A 267 -7.49 -1.46 12.66
C PHE A 267 -6.89 -1.16 11.27
N PRO A 268 -7.43 -0.23 10.45
CA PRO A 268 -8.51 0.76 10.70
C PRO A 268 -9.95 0.36 10.50
N ARG A 269 -10.26 -0.86 10.03
CA ARG A 269 -11.62 -1.24 9.64
C ARG A 269 -12.19 -0.29 8.59
N THR A 270 -11.36 0.03 7.60
CA THR A 270 -11.73 0.81 6.41
C THR A 270 -12.88 0.16 5.63
N GLY A 271 -13.09 -1.14 5.79
CA GLY A 271 -14.04 -1.90 4.97
C GLY A 271 -13.48 -2.30 3.62
N MET A 272 -12.22 -1.96 3.33
CA MET A 272 -11.49 -2.42 2.15
C MET A 272 -11.37 -3.94 2.18
N MET A 273 -11.91 -4.62 1.17
CA MET A 273 -11.86 -6.08 1.07
C MET A 273 -11.53 -6.48 -0.35
N TRP A 274 -10.38 -7.14 -0.51
CA TRP A 274 -9.83 -7.47 -1.82
C TRP A 274 -9.96 -8.97 -2.06
N GLY A 275 -11.02 -9.40 -2.76
CA GLY A 275 -11.28 -10.83 -2.95
C GLY A 275 -11.40 -11.58 -1.60
N ASP A 276 -10.78 -12.75 -1.48
CA ASP A 276 -10.73 -13.51 -0.22
C ASP A 276 -9.55 -13.04 0.67
N ALA A 277 -9.72 -11.86 1.28
CA ALA A 277 -8.73 -11.25 2.17
C ALA A 277 -7.33 -11.01 1.54
N GLY A 278 -7.31 -10.64 0.26
CA GLY A 278 -6.13 -10.30 -0.51
C GLY A 278 -5.52 -8.93 -0.18
N ARG A 279 -4.66 -8.46 -1.08
CA ARG A 279 -3.92 -7.19 -0.98
C ARG A 279 -3.78 -6.52 -2.35
N ILE A 280 -3.64 -5.20 -2.33
CA ILE A 280 -3.26 -4.41 -3.49
C ILE A 280 -1.87 -3.81 -3.26
N PHE A 281 -1.03 -3.88 -4.29
CA PHE A 281 0.32 -3.35 -4.31
C PHE A 281 0.43 -2.33 -5.44
N PHE A 282 0.56 -1.05 -5.11
CA PHE A 282 0.93 -0.02 -6.05
C PHE A 282 2.44 -0.08 -6.28
N THR A 283 2.87 -0.30 -7.52
CA THR A 283 4.27 -0.42 -7.91
C THR A 283 4.65 0.67 -8.90
N ILE A 284 5.94 0.99 -8.96
CA ILE A 284 6.49 1.93 -9.93
C ILE A 284 7.85 1.45 -10.40
N ASP A 285 8.17 1.71 -11.67
CA ASP A 285 9.54 1.58 -12.17
C ASP A 285 10.45 2.58 -11.45
N GLU A 286 11.67 2.17 -11.10
CA GLU A 286 12.60 3.04 -10.40
C GLU A 286 13.04 4.26 -11.21
N GLY A 287 13.10 4.16 -12.55
CA GLY A 287 13.36 5.29 -13.44
C GLY A 287 12.22 6.30 -13.40
N ASP A 288 10.98 5.83 -13.55
CA ASP A 288 9.78 6.66 -13.44
C ASP A 288 9.67 7.32 -12.06
N LEU A 289 10.05 6.64 -10.97
CA LEU A 289 10.10 7.23 -9.63
C LEU A 289 11.10 8.39 -9.56
N ARG A 290 12.31 8.21 -10.08
CA ARG A 290 13.35 9.26 -10.12
C ARG A 290 12.89 10.47 -10.94
N GLU A 291 12.14 10.23 -12.01
CA GLU A 291 11.54 11.25 -12.86
C GLU A 291 10.20 11.80 -12.34
N ARG A 292 9.72 11.32 -11.18
CA ARG A 292 8.45 11.71 -10.54
C ARG A 292 7.22 11.45 -11.42
N ARG A 293 7.29 10.42 -12.25
CA ARG A 293 6.23 9.95 -13.15
C ARG A 293 5.26 9.02 -12.43
N PHE A 294 4.65 9.51 -11.35
CA PHE A 294 3.68 8.74 -10.57
C PHE A 294 2.45 8.33 -11.39
N ASP A 295 2.16 9.05 -12.48
CA ASP A 295 1.14 8.71 -13.49
C ASP A 295 1.38 7.35 -14.18
N ARG A 296 2.59 6.78 -14.04
CA ARG A 296 2.98 5.47 -14.60
C ARG A 296 3.02 4.35 -13.55
N ALA A 297 2.67 4.66 -12.30
CA ALA A 297 2.49 3.63 -11.29
C ALA A 297 1.38 2.65 -11.71
N ARG A 298 1.50 1.41 -11.26
CA ARG A 298 0.56 0.32 -11.56
C ARG A 298 0.05 -0.26 -10.25
N ALA A 299 -1.04 -1.01 -10.30
CA ALA A 299 -1.45 -1.87 -9.19
C ALA A 299 -1.23 -3.35 -9.54
N ILE A 300 -0.97 -4.15 -8.52
CA ILE A 300 -1.04 -5.61 -8.54
C ILE A 300 -2.02 -6.00 -7.44
N PHE A 301 -3.02 -6.80 -7.78
CA PHE A 301 -3.93 -7.45 -6.86
C PHE A 301 -3.56 -8.92 -6.75
N GLU A 302 -3.48 -9.41 -5.51
CA GLU A 302 -3.34 -10.83 -5.20
C GLU A 302 -4.28 -11.19 -4.06
N CYS A 303 -4.86 -12.39 -4.11
CA CYS A 303 -5.62 -12.99 -3.02
C CYS A 303 -5.32 -14.49 -2.93
N ALA A 304 -5.72 -15.12 -1.83
CA ALA A 304 -5.60 -16.56 -1.67
C ALA A 304 -6.68 -17.33 -2.44
#